data_AF-M1PQJ4-F1
#
_entry.id   AF-M1PQJ4-F1
#
_cell.length_a   1.000
_cell.length_b   1.000
_cell.length_c   1.000
_cell.angle_alpha   90.00
_cell.angle_beta   90.00
_cell.angle_gamma   90.00
#
_symmetry.space_group_name_H-M   'P 1'
#
loop_
_entity.id
_entity.type
_entity.pdbx_description
1 polymer ?
#
loop_
_entity_poly.entity_id
_entity_poly.type
_entity_poly.pdbx_seq_one_letter_code
_entity_poly.pdbx_strand_id
1 'polypeptide(L)'
;MQLINVGFGNTVMVERIVAVINTGSSPARKLKELAKESGKLVDVTEGRRTRSMLVMDSNHVVLSSIQPDTINQRLTALQLGPHVGEAIKGAGGKER
;
A
#
# COMPACT_ATOMS: atom_id res chain seq x y z
N MET A 1 -9.47 -6.45 11.04
CA MET A 1 -8.16 -5.77 10.93
C MET A 1 -7.46 -6.29 9.69
N GLN A 2 -7.30 -5.45 8.66
CA GLN A 2 -6.72 -5.85 7.37
C GLN A 2 -5.25 -5.40 7.29
N LEU A 3 -4.37 -6.32 6.90
CA LEU A 3 -2.94 -6.05 6.71
C LEU A 3 -2.60 -6.17 5.23
N ILE A 4 -1.65 -5.35 4.77
CA ILE A 4 -1.13 -5.41 3.41
C ILE A 4 0.39 -5.57 3.43
N ASN A 5 0.90 -6.47 2.59
CA ASN A 5 2.33 -6.65 2.41
C ASN A 5 2.95 -5.46 1.67
N VAL A 6 4.01 -4.89 2.26
CA VAL A 6 4.77 -3.74 1.74
C VAL A 6 6.22 -4.10 1.39
N GLY A 7 6.56 -5.38 1.36
CA GLY A 7 7.87 -5.89 0.92
C GLY A 7 8.53 -6.81 1.93
N PHE A 8 9.13 -7.91 1.46
CA PHE A 8 9.96 -8.82 2.29
C PHE A 8 9.29 -9.34 3.57
N GLY A 9 8.01 -9.68 3.49
CA GLY A 9 7.25 -10.12 4.67
C GLY A 9 6.82 -8.98 5.60
N ASN A 10 7.27 -7.74 5.39
CA ASN A 10 6.80 -6.59 6.14
C ASN A 10 5.35 -6.24 5.75
N THR A 11 4.54 -5.89 6.74
CA THR A 11 3.13 -5.56 6.57
C THR A 11 2.76 -4.28 7.32
N VAL A 12 1.72 -3.59 6.85
CA VAL A 12 1.14 -2.43 7.54
C VAL A 12 -0.38 -2.55 7.60
N MET A 13 -1.00 -1.82 8.53
CA MET A 13 -2.46 -1.75 8.65
C MET A 13 -3.05 -0.93 7.52
N VAL A 14 -3.98 -1.53 6.77
CA VAL A 14 -4.62 -0.90 5.61
C VAL A 14 -5.37 0.38 6.00
N GLU A 15 -6.10 0.33 7.10
CA GLU A 15 -6.94 1.43 7.60
C GLU A 15 -6.15 2.67 8.04
N ARG A 16 -4.84 2.55 8.23
CA ARG A 16 -3.96 3.63 8.68
C ARG A 16 -3.17 4.28 7.55
N ILE A 17 -3.30 3.76 6.32
CA ILE A 17 -2.66 4.34 5.14
C ILE A 17 -3.48 5.55 4.68
N VAL A 18 -2.88 6.73 4.75
CA VAL A 18 -3.46 7.98 4.24
C VAL A 18 -3.19 8.14 2.75
N ALA A 19 -1.98 7.78 2.30
CA ALA A 19 -1.60 7.90 0.90
C ALA A 19 -0.50 6.90 0.50
N VAL A 20 -0.49 6.53 -0.78
CA VAL A 20 0.61 5.82 -1.44
C VAL A 20 1.19 6.74 -2.51
N ILE A 21 2.49 7.03 -2.44
CA ILE A 21 3.13 8.03 -3.32
C ILE A 21 4.39 7.50 -4.01
N ASN A 22 4.69 8.08 -5.18
CA ASN A 22 5.91 7.86 -5.93
C ASN A 22 7.12 8.57 -5.29
N THR A 23 8.32 8.01 -5.46
CA THR A 23 9.57 8.54 -4.87
C THR A 23 10.33 9.53 -5.76
N GLY A 24 9.80 9.86 -6.95
CA GLY A 24 10.54 10.58 -7.99
C GLY A 24 10.57 12.10 -7.88
N SER A 25 9.69 12.72 -7.09
CA SER A 25 9.50 14.18 -7.08
C SER A 25 10.26 14.90 -5.96
N SER A 26 10.55 16.18 -6.13
CA SER A 26 11.17 17.01 -5.07
C SER A 26 10.34 17.03 -3.77
N PRO A 27 9.00 17.15 -3.80
CA PRO A 27 8.17 17.01 -2.59
C PRO A 27 8.32 15.65 -1.91
N ALA A 28 8.39 14.56 -2.68
CA ALA A 28 8.57 13.21 -2.13
C ALA A 28 9.90 13.06 -1.40
N ARG A 29 10.98 13.62 -1.95
CA ARG A 29 12.29 13.65 -1.27
C ARG A 29 12.24 14.45 0.02
N LYS A 30 11.61 15.63 0.00
CA LYS A 30 11.44 16.47 1.19
C LYS A 30 10.64 15.76 2.28
N LEU A 31 9.57 15.06 1.91
CA LEU A 31 8.75 14.27 2.84
C LEU A 31 9.56 13.14 3.50
N LYS A 32 10.42 12.44 2.74
CA LYS A 32 11.33 11.43 3.29
C LYS A 32 12.30 12.04 4.31
N GLU A 33 12.95 13.14 3.98
CA GLU A 33 13.90 13.79 4.89
C GLU A 33 13.22 14.26 6.18
N LEU A 34 12.05 14.90 6.09
CA LEU A 34 11.28 15.31 7.27
C LEU A 34 10.89 14.12 8.17
N ALA A 35 10.48 12.99 7.56
CA ALA A 35 10.19 11.78 8.32
C ALA A 35 11.46 11.21 8.98
N LYS A 36 12.61 11.30 8.33
CA LYS A 36 13.89 10.86 8.89
C LYS A 36 14.31 11.73 10.08
N GLU A 37 14.28 13.05 9.91
CA GLU A 37 14.62 14.04 10.94
C GLU A 37 13.72 13.91 12.18
N SER A 38 12.44 13.59 11.97
CA SER A 38 11.47 13.39 13.06
C SER A 38 11.47 11.98 13.66
N GLY A 39 12.36 11.07 13.23
CA GLY A 39 12.42 9.70 13.71
C GLY A 39 11.20 8.84 13.33
N LYS A 40 10.46 9.24 12.29
CA LYS A 40 9.22 8.60 11.81
C LYS A 40 9.38 7.87 10.47
N LEU A 41 10.61 7.79 9.97
CA LEU A 41 10.91 7.03 8.76
C LEU A 41 11.08 5.56 9.09
N VAL A 42 10.29 4.70 8.45
CA VAL A 42 10.41 3.25 8.55
C VAL A 42 10.88 2.72 7.21
N ASP A 43 12.08 2.14 7.16
CA ASP A 43 12.63 1.55 5.94
C ASP A 43 12.41 0.04 5.92
N VAL A 44 11.58 -0.44 4.97
CA VAL A 44 11.32 -1.87 4.76
C VAL A 44 11.81 -2.34 3.39
N THR A 45 12.81 -1.66 2.82
CA THR A 45 13.34 -1.94 1.49
C THR A 45 14.37 -3.07 1.45
N GLU A 46 14.89 -3.54 2.59
CA GLU A 46 15.94 -4.57 2.70
C GLU A 46 17.12 -4.32 1.74
N GLY A 47 17.58 -3.06 1.67
CA GLY A 47 18.68 -2.65 0.80
C GLY A 47 18.34 -2.56 -0.68
N ARG A 48 17.09 -2.79 -1.10
CA ARG A 48 16.65 -2.57 -2.48
C ARG A 48 16.26 -1.12 -2.74
N ARG A 49 16.18 -0.76 -4.02
CA ARG A 49 15.71 0.55 -4.46
C ARG A 49 14.30 0.83 -3.91
N THR A 50 14.14 1.96 -3.23
CA THR A 50 12.83 2.49 -2.84
C THR A 50 12.00 2.83 -4.09
N ARG A 51 10.87 2.16 -4.24
CA ARG A 51 9.94 2.34 -5.38
C ARG A 51 8.67 3.09 -5.00
N SER A 52 8.27 3.05 -3.73
CA SER A 52 7.11 3.76 -3.22
C SER A 52 7.32 4.20 -1.78
N MET A 53 6.47 5.14 -1.33
CA MET A 53 6.33 5.50 0.06
C MET A 53 4.87 5.46 0.47
N LEU A 54 4.60 4.92 1.66
CA LEU A 54 3.28 4.96 2.26
C LEU A 54 3.28 6.01 3.37
N VAL A 55 2.30 6.89 3.36
CA VAL A 55 2.07 7.89 4.40
C VAL A 55 1.01 7.34 5.34
N MET A 56 1.36 7.24 6.62
CA MET A 56 0.48 6.75 7.68
C MET A 56 -0.18 7.91 8.42
N ASP A 57 -1.34 7.65 9.02
CA ASP A 57 -2.09 8.60 9.89
C ASP A 57 -1.28 9.14 11.09
N SER A 58 -0.26 8.41 11.53
CA SER A 58 0.67 8.76 12.61
C SER A 58 1.85 9.63 12.16
N ASN A 59 1.81 10.09 10.90
CA ASN A 59 2.89 10.77 10.19
C ASN A 59 4.15 9.91 9.99
N HIS A 60 4.05 8.58 10.17
CA HIS A 60 5.10 7.67 9.74
C HIS A 60 5.12 7.58 8.22
N VAL A 61 6.34 7.48 7.68
CA VAL A 61 6.56 7.25 6.26
C VAL A 61 7.26 5.92 6.09
N VAL A 62 6.60 4.99 5.41
CA VAL A 62 7.11 3.64 5.18
C VAL A 62 7.69 3.56 3.78
N LEU A 63 8.99 3.31 3.67
CA LEU A 63 9.69 3.14 2.40
C LEU A 63 9.57 1.71 1.92
N SER A 64 9.06 1.52 0.70
CA SER A 64 8.86 0.19 0.13
C SER A 64 9.59 0.00 -1.20
N SER A 65 10.04 -1.24 -1.43
CA SER A 65 10.62 -1.69 -2.70
C SER A 65 9.55 -2.14 -3.71
N ILE A 66 8.27 -2.18 -3.29
CA ILE A 66 7.12 -2.51 -4.12
C ILE A 66 6.67 -1.27 -4.89
N GLN A 67 6.21 -1.47 -6.12
CA GLN A 67 5.67 -0.38 -6.92
C GLN A 67 4.34 0.12 -6.34
N PRO A 68 4.07 1.43 -6.43
CA PRO A 68 2.86 2.03 -5.89
C PRO A 68 1.60 1.46 -6.55
N ASP A 69 1.62 1.21 -7.86
CA ASP A 69 0.50 0.59 -8.58
C ASP A 69 0.17 -0.80 -8.04
N THR A 70 1.19 -1.60 -7.69
CA THR A 70 0.98 -2.93 -7.07
C THR A 70 0.35 -2.80 -5.69
N ILE A 71 0.74 -1.80 -4.90
CA ILE A 71 0.12 -1.55 -3.59
C ILE A 71 -1.34 -1.11 -3.78
N ASN A 72 -1.61 -0.20 -4.70
CA ASN A 72 -2.97 0.26 -5.01
C ASN A 72 -3.87 -0.90 -5.47
N GLN A 73 -3.38 -1.76 -6.38
CA GLN A 73 -4.12 -2.96 -6.80
C GLN A 73 -4.48 -3.87 -5.63
N ARG A 74 -3.54 -4.09 -4.70
CA ARG A 74 -3.78 -4.88 -3.48
C ARG A 74 -4.80 -4.21 -2.56
N LEU A 75 -4.72 -2.89 -2.37
CA LEU A 75 -5.67 -2.13 -1.57
C LEU A 75 -7.09 -2.22 -2.15
N THR A 76 -7.24 -2.03 -3.47
CA THR A 76 -8.52 -2.17 -4.16
C THR A 76 -9.06 -3.60 -4.04
N ALA A 77 -8.22 -4.63 -4.19
CA ALA A 77 -8.64 -6.02 -4.02
C ALA A 77 -9.16 -6.31 -2.61
N LEU A 78 -8.57 -5.69 -1.57
CA LEU A 78 -9.03 -5.83 -0.18
C LEU A 78 -10.36 -5.09 0.07
N GLN A 79 -10.61 -3.97 -0.63
CA GLN A 79 -11.88 -3.24 -0.58
C GLN A 79 -13.02 -3.98 -1.31
N LEU A 80 -12.68 -4.92 -2.21
CA LEU A 80 -13.63 -5.68 -3.03
C LEU A 80 -14.08 -7.03 -2.43
N GLY A 81 -13.71 -7.39 -1.19
CA GLY A 81 -14.24 -8.60 -0.53
C GLY A 81 -15.53 -8.34 0.26
N PRO A 82 -16.48 -9.29 0.45
CA PRO A 82 -16.73 -10.60 -0.17
C PRO A 82 -17.88 -10.60 -1.20
N HIS A 83 -18.24 -9.46 -1.81
CA HIS A 83 -19.37 -9.38 -2.76
C HIS A 83 -19.07 -9.96 -4.16
N VAL A 84 -17.81 -10.27 -4.48
CA VAL A 84 -17.44 -10.93 -5.75
C VAL A 84 -17.99 -12.37 -5.82
N GLY A 85 -18.37 -12.99 -4.69
CA GLY A 85 -19.00 -14.32 -4.69
C GLY A 85 -20.45 -14.34 -5.22
N GLU A 86 -21.16 -13.21 -5.23
CA GLU A 86 -22.56 -13.13 -5.68
C GLU A 86 -22.67 -12.74 -7.16
N ALA A 87 -21.77 -11.89 -7.66
CA ALA A 87 -21.77 -11.46 -9.06
C ALA A 87 -21.47 -12.63 -10.04
N ILE A 88 -20.72 -13.64 -9.60
CA ILE A 88 -20.37 -14.79 -10.45
C ILE A 88 -21.49 -15.86 -10.43
N LYS A 89 -22.32 -15.93 -9.37
CA LYS A 89 -23.45 -16.87 -9.31
C LYS A 89 -24.64 -16.47 -10.20
N GLY A 90 -24.74 -15.20 -10.62
CA GLY A 90 -25.81 -14.71 -11.50
C GLY A 90 -25.64 -15.05 -12.99
N ALA A 91 -24.45 -15.49 -13.42
CA ALA A 91 -24.17 -15.78 -14.84
C ALA A 91 -24.36 -17.26 -15.23
N GLY A 92 -24.71 -18.13 -14.27
CA GLY A 92 -24.95 -19.57 -14.50
C GLY A 92 -26.41 -19.94 -14.77
N GLY A 93 -27.29 -18.97 -15.01
CA GLY A 93 -28.73 -19.19 -15.16
C GLY A 93 -29.22 -19.02 -16.60
N LYS A 94 -29.04 -20.04 -17.43
CA LYS A 94 -30.06 -20.43 -18.42
C LYS A 94 -29.86 -21.88 -18.85
N GLU A 95 -30.64 -22.76 -18.20
CA GLU A 95 -31.07 -24.01 -18.80
C GLU A 95 -31.96 -23.73 -20.02
N ARG A 96 -31.95 -24.70 -20.95
CA ARG A 96 -32.86 -24.93 -22.10
C ARG A 96 -32.48 -24.29 -23.43
#